data_AF-A0A929G7K9-F1
#
_entry.id   AF-A0A929G7K9-F1
#
_cell.length_a   1.000
_cell.length_b   1.000
_cell.length_c   1.000
_cell.angle_alpha   90.00
_cell.angle_beta   90.00
_cell.angle_gamma   90.00
#
_symmetry.space_group_name_H-M   'P 1'
#
loop_
_entity.id
_entity.type
_entity.pdbx_description
1 polymer ?
#
loop_
_entity_poly.entity_id
_entity_poly.type
_entity_poly.pdbx_seq_one_letter_code
_entity_poly.pdbx_strand_id
1 'polypeptide(L)'
;IVLAFFSAVAGILNLPRLHSFTEWLEHTVKSIHPVEFNFLAAVVASIIAISGLFFAWLVYSWRYKKLQELPPAQRPDDPLRQWLGPIFTGMENKWWVDELYWAVILNPYIKLSRFLAEVIDWRFWHDWFHNSVIVRGYNSLARFLSGPFDLGFIDGIANGLASVTVRFAGSLRKVQTGYVRNYALMVLLGVVVIIGYLILR
;
A
#
# COMPACT_ATOMS: atom_id res chain seq x y z
N ILE A 1 -31.20 25.69 11.37
CA ILE A 1 -32.63 25.46 11.67
C ILE A 1 -32.90 23.99 11.96
N VAL A 2 -32.59 23.07 11.04
CA VAL A 2 -32.81 21.62 11.22
C VAL A 2 -32.14 21.05 12.47
N LEU A 3 -30.85 21.34 12.71
CA LEU A 3 -30.16 20.88 13.92
C LEU A 3 -30.75 21.47 15.21
N ALA A 4 -31.12 22.76 15.20
CA ALA A 4 -31.74 23.40 16.36
C ALA A 4 -33.10 22.78 16.71
N PHE A 5 -33.90 22.44 15.69
CA PHE A 5 -35.13 21.68 15.87
C PHE A 5 -34.86 20.33 16.52
N PHE A 6 -33.90 19.56 16.01
CA PHE A 6 -33.56 18.26 16.59
C PHE A 6 -32.97 18.36 18.01
N SER A 7 -32.16 19.38 18.32
CA SER A 7 -31.68 19.63 19.68
C SER A 7 -32.83 19.94 20.65
N ALA A 8 -33.82 20.72 20.22
CA ALA A 8 -35.00 21.01 21.04
C ALA A 8 -35.88 19.77 21.25
N VAL A 9 -36.15 19.00 20.19
CA VAL A 9 -36.92 17.75 20.27
C VAL A 9 -36.20 16.73 21.16
N ALA A 10 -34.89 16.54 20.99
CA ALA A 10 -34.09 15.65 21.82
C ALA A 10 -34.12 16.07 23.31
N GLY A 11 -34.07 17.37 23.60
CA GLY A 11 -34.21 17.88 24.97
C GLY A 11 -35.58 17.58 25.59
N ILE A 12 -36.67 17.70 24.83
CA ILE A 12 -38.04 17.43 25.29
C ILE A 12 -38.23 15.94 25.60
N LEU A 13 -37.69 15.05 24.77
CA LEU A 13 -37.80 13.59 24.91
C LEU A 13 -37.10 13.02 26.16
N ASN A 14 -36.26 13.83 26.82
CA ASN A 14 -35.52 13.45 28.03
C ASN A 14 -35.82 14.39 29.22
N LEU A 15 -37.01 15.01 29.23
CA LEU A 15 -37.43 15.81 30.37
C LEU A 15 -37.57 14.94 31.63
N PRO A 16 -37.41 15.49 32.85
CA PRO A 16 -37.50 14.72 34.10
C PRO A 16 -38.81 13.98 34.35
N ARG A 17 -39.86 14.25 33.56
CA ARG A 17 -41.17 13.57 33.60
C ARG A 17 -41.41 12.66 32.39
N LEU A 18 -40.60 12.81 31.35
CA LEU A 18 -40.69 12.08 30.09
C LEU A 18 -39.39 11.28 29.95
N HIS A 19 -39.38 10.06 30.49
CA HIS A 19 -38.24 9.14 30.40
C HIS A 19 -38.26 8.29 29.13
N SER A 20 -38.96 8.75 28.07
CA SER A 20 -39.22 7.97 26.85
C SER A 20 -37.94 7.45 26.19
N PHE A 21 -36.86 8.23 26.21
CA PHE A 21 -35.57 7.81 25.67
C PHE A 21 -34.81 6.86 26.61
N THR A 22 -34.92 7.07 27.93
CA THR A 22 -34.29 6.21 28.95
C THR A 22 -34.91 4.82 28.95
N GLU A 23 -36.25 4.74 28.92
CA GLU A 23 -37.01 3.48 28.84
C GLU A 23 -36.71 2.73 27.54
N TRP A 24 -36.59 3.43 26.42
CA TRP A 24 -36.20 2.81 25.14
C TRP A 24 -34.78 2.22 25.18
N LEU A 25 -33.83 2.90 25.83
CA LEU A 25 -32.43 2.46 25.94
C LEU A 25 -32.20 1.34 26.97
N GLU A 26 -33.10 1.17 27.93
CA GLU A 26 -33.00 0.17 29.00
C GLU A 26 -32.85 -1.25 28.43
N HIS A 27 -33.45 -1.52 27.26
CA HIS A 27 -33.32 -2.81 26.57
C HIS A 27 -31.90 -3.13 26.06
N THR A 28 -31.05 -2.12 25.86
CA THR A 28 -29.70 -2.29 25.31
C THR A 28 -28.61 -2.14 26.39
N VAL A 29 -28.85 -1.31 27.42
CA VAL A 29 -27.90 -1.01 28.48
C VAL A 29 -28.46 -1.50 29.82
N LYS A 30 -28.04 -2.70 30.24
CA LYS A 30 -28.36 -3.22 31.58
C LYS A 30 -27.75 -2.30 32.65
N SER A 31 -28.54 -1.98 33.68
CA SER A 31 -28.16 -1.19 34.87
C SER A 31 -28.22 0.34 34.73
N ILE A 32 -29.14 0.88 33.93
CA ILE A 32 -29.54 2.29 34.05
C ILE A 32 -30.55 2.40 35.20
N HIS A 33 -30.08 2.77 36.40
CA HIS A 33 -31.01 3.20 37.44
C HIS A 33 -31.56 4.58 37.06
N PRO A 34 -32.89 4.78 37.02
CA PRO A 34 -33.45 6.11 36.87
C PRO A 34 -33.02 6.93 38.09
N VAL A 35 -32.04 7.80 37.90
CA VAL A 35 -31.63 8.75 38.94
C VAL A 35 -32.82 9.68 39.15
N GLU A 36 -33.42 9.62 40.35
CA GLU A 36 -34.54 10.48 40.69
C GLU A 36 -34.16 11.94 40.44
N PHE A 37 -35.10 12.71 39.88
CA PHE A 37 -34.84 14.09 39.55
C PHE A 37 -34.54 14.91 40.80
N ASN A 38 -33.26 15.27 40.97
CA ASN A 38 -32.84 16.11 42.07
C ASN A 38 -33.01 17.59 41.69
N PHE A 39 -34.10 18.19 42.15
CA PHE A 39 -34.42 19.60 41.89
C PHE A 39 -33.30 20.54 42.36
N LEU A 40 -32.69 20.27 43.52
CA LEU A 40 -31.60 21.08 44.04
C LEU A 40 -30.38 21.04 43.11
N ALA A 41 -29.97 19.85 42.66
CA ALA A 41 -28.87 19.70 41.73
C ALA A 41 -29.15 20.42 40.40
N ALA A 42 -30.37 20.31 39.88
CA ALA A 42 -30.78 20.99 38.65
C ALA A 42 -30.72 22.52 38.79
N VAL A 43 -31.23 23.07 39.90
CA VAL A 43 -31.19 24.51 40.18
C VAL A 43 -29.76 24.99 40.37
N VAL A 44 -28.95 24.30 41.17
CA VAL A 44 -27.55 24.67 41.41
C VAL A 44 -26.74 24.63 40.11
N ALA A 45 -26.86 23.56 39.31
CA ALA A 45 -26.19 23.46 38.02
C ALA A 45 -26.62 24.58 37.05
N SER A 46 -27.91 24.91 37.03
CA SER A 46 -28.44 26.00 36.19
C SER A 46 -27.90 27.36 36.62
N ILE A 47 -27.85 27.63 37.93
CA ILE A 47 -27.27 28.86 38.49
C ILE A 47 -25.78 28.96 38.14
N ILE A 48 -25.02 27.88 38.30
CA ILE A 48 -23.58 27.84 37.96
C ILE A 48 -23.38 28.12 36.47
N ALA A 49 -24.16 27.46 35.60
CA ALA A 49 -24.06 27.64 34.15
C ALA A 49 -24.39 29.08 33.73
N ILE A 50 -25.49 29.65 34.25
CA ILE A 50 -25.89 31.03 33.97
C ILE A 50 -24.84 32.02 34.51
N SER A 51 -24.31 31.77 35.70
CA SER A 51 -23.27 32.62 36.31
C SER A 51 -21.97 32.56 35.50
N GLY A 52 -21.58 31.39 35.01
CA GLY A 52 -20.42 31.23 34.13
C GLY A 52 -20.59 31.94 32.78
N LEU A 53 -21.77 31.83 32.16
CA LEU A 53 -22.11 32.56 30.94
C LEU A 53 -22.11 34.07 31.16
N PHE A 54 -22.70 34.53 32.26
CA PHE A 54 -22.72 35.94 32.63
C PHE A 54 -21.31 36.47 32.89
N PHE A 55 -20.47 35.72 33.61
CA PHE A 55 -19.08 36.08 33.84
C PHE A 55 -18.27 36.14 32.55
N ALA A 56 -18.41 35.14 31.66
CA ALA A 56 -17.79 35.15 30.35
C ALA A 56 -18.24 36.39 29.54
N TRP A 57 -19.55 36.67 29.54
CA TRP A 57 -20.08 37.86 28.88
C TRP A 57 -19.52 39.15 29.47
N LEU A 58 -19.40 39.30 30.80
CA LEU A 58 -18.80 40.47 31.43
C LEU A 58 -17.34 40.66 31.00
N VAL A 59 -16.53 39.59 31.07
CA VAL A 59 -15.11 39.64 30.71
C VAL A 59 -14.96 40.01 29.23
N TYR A 60 -15.65 39.30 28.33
CA TYR A 60 -15.50 39.52 26.89
C TYR A 60 -16.25 40.76 26.39
N SER A 61 -17.32 41.23 27.01
CA SER A 61 -18.00 42.45 26.56
C SER A 61 -17.26 43.72 27.00
N TRP A 62 -16.70 43.73 28.21
CA TRP A 62 -16.04 44.90 28.77
C TRP A 62 -14.55 44.95 28.42
N ARG A 63 -13.80 43.86 28.63
CA ARG A 63 -12.35 43.88 28.39
C ARG A 63 -11.99 43.84 26.92
N TYR A 64 -12.69 43.06 26.11
CA TYR A 64 -12.38 42.97 24.69
C TYR A 64 -12.48 44.33 23.99
N LYS A 65 -13.51 45.14 24.31
CA LYS A 65 -13.64 46.52 23.83
C LYS A 65 -12.45 47.39 24.23
N LYS A 66 -12.03 47.32 25.50
CA LYS A 66 -10.87 48.06 26.00
C LYS A 66 -9.55 47.62 25.34
N LEU A 67 -9.42 46.35 24.95
CA LEU A 67 -8.25 45.86 24.20
C LEU A 67 -8.25 46.33 22.74
N GLN A 68 -9.43 46.55 22.14
CA GLN A 68 -9.53 47.12 20.79
C GLN A 68 -9.07 48.58 20.72
N GLU A 69 -9.14 49.33 21.83
CA GLU A 69 -8.63 50.70 21.92
C GLU A 69 -7.09 50.77 21.92
N LEU A 70 -6.40 49.67 22.24
CA LEU A 70 -4.94 49.63 22.23
C LEU A 70 -4.39 49.56 20.79
N PRO A 71 -3.23 50.18 20.51
CA PRO A 71 -2.53 50.03 19.24
C PRO A 71 -2.31 48.55 18.91
N PRO A 72 -2.46 48.12 17.65
CA PRO A 72 -2.35 46.70 17.28
C PRO A 72 -1.06 46.02 17.74
N ALA A 73 0.05 46.77 17.78
CA ALA A 73 1.36 46.25 18.20
C ALA A 73 1.47 45.90 19.70
N GLN A 74 0.56 46.37 20.55
CA GLN A 74 0.58 46.14 22.01
C GLN A 74 -0.64 45.35 22.48
N ARG A 75 -1.49 44.88 21.56
CA ARG A 75 -2.73 44.17 21.88
C ARG A 75 -2.43 42.70 22.21
N PRO A 76 -2.76 42.21 23.42
CA PRO A 76 -2.76 40.79 23.71
C PRO A 76 -3.86 40.07 22.91
N ASP A 77 -3.60 38.82 22.51
CA ASP A 77 -4.53 38.03 21.68
C ASP A 77 -5.87 37.73 22.39
N ASP A 78 -5.83 37.51 23.71
CA ASP A 78 -7.01 37.23 24.53
C ASP A 78 -6.99 38.01 25.87
N PRO A 79 -8.14 38.52 26.34
CA PRO A 79 -8.25 39.21 27.64
C PRO A 79 -7.78 38.40 28.85
N LEU A 80 -7.93 37.08 28.82
CA LEU A 80 -7.59 36.18 29.92
C LEU A 80 -6.09 35.93 30.03
N ARG A 81 -5.32 36.16 28.96
CA ARG A 81 -3.86 35.95 28.94
C ARG A 81 -3.15 36.75 30.04
N GLN A 82 -3.63 37.96 30.33
CA GLN A 82 -3.09 38.82 31.38
C GLN A 82 -3.39 38.31 32.81
N TRP A 83 -4.45 37.55 32.99
CA TRP A 83 -4.86 37.02 34.30
C TRP A 83 -4.29 35.63 34.58
N LEU A 84 -4.32 34.77 33.58
CA LEU A 84 -3.96 33.36 33.70
C LEU A 84 -2.48 33.10 33.39
N GLY A 85 -1.81 34.01 32.67
CA GLY A 85 -0.37 33.97 32.38
C GLY A 85 0.09 32.58 31.90
N PRO A 86 0.90 31.85 32.69
CA PRO A 86 1.43 30.54 32.29
C PRO A 86 0.35 29.47 32.07
N ILE A 87 -0.78 29.53 32.78
CA ILE A 87 -1.89 28.59 32.59
C ILE A 87 -2.54 28.81 31.22
N PHE A 88 -2.68 30.07 30.80
CA PHE A 88 -3.19 30.40 29.47
C PHE A 88 -2.26 29.83 28.39
N THR A 89 -0.95 30.04 28.52
CA THR A 89 0.04 29.48 27.59
C THR A 89 -0.03 27.95 27.53
N GLY A 90 -0.26 27.29 28.68
CA GLY A 90 -0.48 25.85 28.72
C GLY A 90 -1.74 25.44 27.94
N MET A 91 -2.87 26.09 28.19
CA MET A 91 -4.13 25.82 27.48
C MET A 91 -4.05 26.14 25.98
N GLU A 92 -3.37 27.23 25.61
CA GLU A 92 -3.10 27.67 24.23
C GLU A 92 -2.33 26.60 23.46
N ASN A 93 -1.32 25.98 24.10
CA ASN A 93 -0.54 24.88 23.53
C ASN A 93 -1.17 23.50 23.81
N LYS A 94 -2.46 23.41 24.16
CA LYS A 94 -3.17 22.15 24.48
C LYS A 94 -2.41 21.28 25.50
N TRP A 95 -1.73 21.91 26.44
CA TRP A 95 -0.87 21.28 27.44
C TRP A 95 0.30 20.47 26.87
N TRP A 96 0.78 20.82 25.67
CA TRP A 96 1.86 20.15 24.95
C TRP A 96 1.66 18.66 24.69
N VAL A 97 0.41 18.18 24.76
CA VAL A 97 0.07 16.77 24.54
C VAL A 97 0.41 16.35 23.11
N ASP A 98 0.16 17.23 22.14
CA ASP A 98 0.43 16.99 20.72
C ASP A 98 1.94 16.88 20.46
N GLU A 99 2.75 17.76 21.06
CA GLU A 99 4.21 17.79 20.96
C GLU A 99 4.85 16.57 21.63
N LEU A 100 4.35 16.19 22.81
CA LEU A 100 4.82 14.99 23.50
C LEU A 100 4.48 13.74 22.69
N TYR A 101 3.25 13.64 22.18
CA TYR A 101 2.85 12.54 21.31
C TYR A 101 3.73 12.47 20.05
N TRP A 102 3.98 13.62 19.42
CA TRP A 102 4.84 13.72 18.26
C TRP A 102 6.27 13.26 18.56
N ALA A 103 6.82 13.69 19.69
CA ALA A 103 8.19 13.38 20.09
C ALA A 103 8.38 11.93 20.53
N VAL A 104 7.46 11.40 21.33
CA VAL A 104 7.59 10.10 22.00
C VAL A 104 7.04 8.95 21.16
N ILE A 105 5.94 9.17 20.44
CA ILE A 105 5.26 8.10 19.69
C ILE A 105 5.57 8.24 18.20
N LEU A 106 5.28 9.41 17.62
CA LEU A 106 5.27 9.53 16.16
C LEU A 106 6.67 9.56 15.54
N ASN A 107 7.59 10.34 16.10
CA ASN A 107 8.95 10.46 15.58
C ASN A 107 9.70 9.11 15.56
N PRO A 108 9.69 8.30 16.64
CA PRO A 108 10.28 6.97 16.60
C PRO A 108 9.59 6.03 15.60
N TYR A 109 8.26 6.08 15.51
CA TYR A 109 7.51 5.30 14.53
C TYR A 109 7.91 5.64 13.09
N ILE A 110 8.00 6.93 12.75
CA ILE A 110 8.42 7.39 11.42
C ILE A 110 9.86 6.94 11.12
N LYS A 111 10.78 7.06 12.10
CA LYS A 111 12.17 6.60 11.93
C LYS A 111 12.24 5.10 11.66
N LEU A 112 11.48 4.31 12.41
CA LEU A 112 11.39 2.86 12.22
C LEU A 112 10.81 2.52 10.84
N SER A 113 9.72 3.19 10.45
CA SER A 113 9.10 3.00 9.13
C SER A 113 10.07 3.30 7.99
N ARG A 114 10.81 4.40 8.07
CA ARG A 114 11.85 4.73 7.08
C ARG A 114 12.99 3.72 7.06
N PHE A 115 13.45 3.26 8.21
CA PHE A 115 14.47 2.21 8.28
C PHE A 115 14.00 0.92 7.58
N LEU A 116 12.78 0.47 7.87
CA LEU A 116 12.21 -0.72 7.24
C LEU A 116 12.07 -0.55 5.71
N ALA A 117 11.60 0.61 5.25
CA ALA A 117 11.44 0.87 3.82
C ALA A 117 12.78 1.01 3.09
N GLU A 118 13.69 1.85 3.58
CA GLU A 118 14.91 2.19 2.86
C GLU A 118 15.99 1.10 2.99
N VAL A 119 16.13 0.51 4.17
CA VAL A 119 17.20 -0.45 4.44
C VAL A 119 16.76 -1.87 4.13
N ILE A 120 15.63 -2.30 4.69
CA ILE A 120 15.19 -3.69 4.56
C ILE A 120 14.57 -3.92 3.18
N ASP A 121 13.56 -3.15 2.80
CA ASP A 121 12.87 -3.36 1.54
C ASP A 121 13.74 -2.95 0.34
N TRP A 122 14.17 -1.69 0.30
CA TRP A 122 14.89 -1.20 -0.88
C TRP A 122 16.31 -1.76 -1.00
N ARG A 123 17.20 -1.44 -0.04
CA ARG A 123 18.62 -1.80 -0.16
C ARG A 123 18.87 -3.31 -0.06
N PHE A 124 18.20 -3.99 0.86
CA PHE A 124 18.44 -5.41 1.08
C PHE A 124 17.63 -6.30 0.12
N TRP A 125 16.30 -6.19 0.11
CA TRP A 125 15.48 -7.07 -0.72
C TRP A 125 15.55 -6.73 -2.21
N HIS A 126 15.33 -5.47 -2.58
CA HIS A 126 15.28 -5.06 -3.98
C HIS A 126 16.66 -5.00 -4.62
N ASP A 127 17.61 -4.28 -4.00
CA ASP A 127 18.90 -4.06 -4.64
C ASP A 127 19.85 -5.24 -4.44
N TRP A 128 20.08 -5.65 -3.20
CA TRP A 128 21.07 -6.68 -2.93
C TRP A 128 20.56 -8.07 -3.32
N PHE A 129 19.42 -8.51 -2.77
CA PHE A 129 18.93 -9.88 -2.96
C PHE A 129 18.45 -10.12 -4.39
N HIS A 130 17.54 -9.29 -4.91
CA HIS A 130 17.03 -9.48 -6.26
C HIS A 130 18.14 -9.37 -7.31
N ASN A 131 19.02 -8.36 -7.26
CA ASN A 131 20.06 -8.28 -8.29
C ASN A 131 21.15 -9.35 -8.13
N SER A 132 21.57 -9.65 -6.90
CA SER A 132 22.69 -10.58 -6.69
C SER A 132 22.31 -12.04 -6.76
N VAL A 133 21.11 -12.40 -6.28
CA VAL A 133 20.64 -13.79 -6.22
C VAL A 133 19.77 -14.10 -7.42
N ILE A 134 18.72 -13.31 -7.64
CA ILE A 134 17.72 -13.61 -8.68
C ILE A 134 18.29 -13.29 -10.06
N VAL A 135 18.65 -12.04 -10.33
CA VAL A 135 19.06 -11.59 -11.67
C VAL A 135 20.37 -12.25 -12.09
N ARG A 136 21.41 -12.23 -11.25
CA ARG A 136 22.68 -12.91 -11.58
C ARG A 136 22.50 -14.42 -11.71
N GLY A 137 21.70 -15.05 -10.84
CA GLY A 137 21.41 -16.48 -10.92
C GLY A 137 20.72 -16.83 -12.23
N TYR A 138 19.65 -16.13 -12.57
CA TYR A 138 18.91 -16.27 -13.82
C TYR A 138 19.80 -16.05 -15.04
N ASN A 139 20.55 -14.95 -15.08
CA ASN A 139 21.43 -14.63 -16.21
C ASN A 139 22.61 -15.61 -16.34
N SER A 140 23.08 -16.21 -15.23
CA SER A 140 24.09 -17.26 -15.28
C SER A 140 23.52 -18.52 -15.93
N LEU A 141 22.33 -18.96 -15.47
CA LEU A 141 21.64 -20.12 -16.04
C LEU A 141 21.28 -19.91 -17.51
N ALA A 142 20.74 -18.75 -17.86
CA ALA A 142 20.39 -18.40 -19.23
C ALA A 142 21.62 -18.45 -20.15
N ARG A 143 22.75 -17.87 -19.72
CA ARG A 143 24.01 -17.93 -20.50
C ARG A 143 24.56 -19.34 -20.63
N PHE A 144 24.40 -20.18 -19.61
CA PHE A 144 24.78 -21.59 -19.68
C PHE A 144 23.89 -22.38 -20.66
N LEU A 145 22.58 -22.13 -20.67
CA LEU A 145 21.68 -22.81 -21.59
C LEU A 145 21.87 -22.33 -23.04
N SER A 146 22.13 -21.04 -23.28
CA SER A 146 22.31 -20.52 -24.64
C SER A 146 23.71 -20.78 -25.22
N GLY A 147 24.75 -20.66 -24.39
CA GLY A 147 26.14 -20.77 -24.87
C GLY A 147 26.55 -22.22 -25.11
N PRO A 148 26.97 -22.95 -24.07
CA PRO A 148 27.49 -24.30 -24.24
C PRO A 148 26.43 -25.31 -24.70
N PHE A 149 25.17 -25.14 -24.31
CA PHE A 149 24.13 -26.10 -24.68
C PHE A 149 23.54 -25.82 -26.08
N ASP A 150 22.96 -24.65 -26.33
CA ASP A 150 22.36 -24.36 -27.64
C ASP A 150 23.43 -24.19 -28.75
N LEU A 151 24.27 -23.16 -28.67
CA LEU A 151 25.30 -22.88 -29.69
C LEU A 151 26.41 -23.93 -29.75
N GLY A 152 26.64 -24.67 -28.66
CA GLY A 152 27.65 -25.73 -28.61
C GLY A 152 27.09 -27.08 -29.03
N PHE A 153 26.23 -27.65 -28.17
CA PHE A 153 25.75 -29.02 -28.32
C PHE A 153 24.71 -29.16 -29.43
N ILE A 154 23.66 -28.34 -29.42
CA ILE A 154 22.56 -28.44 -30.40
C ILE A 154 23.07 -28.10 -31.81
N ASP A 155 23.72 -26.96 -31.97
CA ASP A 155 24.31 -26.55 -33.25
C ASP A 155 25.39 -27.52 -33.73
N GLY A 156 26.17 -28.10 -32.83
CA GLY A 156 27.16 -29.12 -33.16
C GLY A 156 26.52 -30.37 -33.78
N ILE A 157 25.40 -30.83 -33.22
CA ILE A 157 24.63 -31.96 -33.78
C ILE A 157 24.06 -31.59 -35.15
N ALA A 158 23.41 -30.42 -35.26
CA ALA A 158 22.78 -29.99 -36.51
C ALA A 158 23.80 -29.85 -37.65
N ASN A 159 24.93 -29.18 -37.40
CA ASN A 159 26.01 -29.03 -38.37
C ASN A 159 26.68 -30.38 -38.70
N GLY A 160 26.81 -31.27 -37.71
CA GLY A 160 27.28 -32.64 -37.91
C GLY A 160 26.41 -33.41 -38.91
N LEU A 161 25.09 -33.41 -38.68
CA LEU A 161 24.11 -34.05 -39.57
C LEU A 161 24.12 -33.45 -40.98
N ALA A 162 24.19 -32.12 -41.09
CA ALA A 162 24.31 -31.43 -42.37
C ALA A 162 25.58 -31.86 -43.12
N SER A 163 26.72 -31.90 -42.42
CA SER A 163 28.01 -32.29 -43.02
C SER A 163 28.01 -33.74 -43.53
N VAL A 164 27.40 -34.67 -42.78
CA VAL A 164 27.25 -36.08 -43.19
C VAL A 164 26.37 -36.17 -44.44
N THR A 165 25.25 -35.44 -44.46
CA THR A 165 24.33 -35.41 -45.60
C THR A 165 25.01 -34.86 -46.86
N VAL A 166 25.74 -33.75 -46.75
CA VAL A 166 26.49 -33.14 -47.87
C VAL A 166 27.59 -34.07 -48.37
N ARG A 167 28.33 -34.72 -47.48
CA ARG A 167 29.35 -35.71 -47.85
C ARG A 167 28.74 -36.90 -48.59
N PHE A 168 27.62 -37.42 -48.10
CA PHE A 168 26.90 -38.52 -48.73
C PHE A 168 26.39 -38.14 -50.13
N ALA A 169 25.76 -36.96 -50.27
CA ALA A 169 25.32 -36.43 -51.56
C ALA A 169 26.51 -36.23 -52.53
N GLY A 170 27.65 -35.74 -52.03
CA GLY A 170 28.88 -35.60 -52.81
C GLY A 170 29.43 -36.94 -53.33
N SER A 171 29.35 -38.00 -52.53
CA SER A 171 29.70 -39.35 -52.96
C SER A 171 28.75 -39.90 -54.03
N LEU A 172 27.42 -39.74 -53.83
CA LEU A 172 26.41 -40.10 -54.83
C LEU A 172 26.59 -39.34 -56.14
N ARG A 173 26.95 -38.05 -56.09
CA ARG A 173 27.20 -37.24 -57.28
C ARG A 173 28.30 -37.82 -58.18
N LYS A 174 29.31 -38.49 -57.63
CA LYS A 174 30.39 -39.12 -58.42
C LYS A 174 29.91 -40.31 -59.25
N VAL A 175 28.79 -40.94 -58.88
CA VAL A 175 28.17 -42.03 -59.65
C VAL A 175 27.57 -41.51 -60.97
N GLN A 176 27.17 -40.24 -60.99
CA GLN A 176 26.64 -39.55 -62.17
C GLN A 176 27.78 -39.02 -63.04
N THR A 177 28.32 -39.86 -63.93
CA THR A 177 29.51 -39.53 -64.75
C THR A 177 29.21 -38.83 -66.08
N GLY A 178 27.94 -38.74 -66.49
CA GLY A 178 27.54 -38.14 -67.77
C GLY A 178 27.78 -39.01 -69.01
N TYR A 179 28.37 -40.20 -68.85
CA TYR A 179 28.61 -41.14 -69.95
C TYR A 179 27.41 -42.06 -70.18
N VAL A 180 26.72 -41.90 -71.31
CA VAL A 180 25.50 -42.67 -71.69
C VAL A 180 25.71 -44.19 -71.59
N ARG A 181 26.91 -44.69 -71.89
CA ARG A 181 27.26 -46.12 -71.78
C ARG A 181 27.14 -46.66 -70.34
N ASN A 182 27.54 -45.88 -69.33
CA ASN A 182 27.42 -46.30 -67.94
C ASN A 182 25.95 -46.39 -67.49
N TYR A 183 25.10 -45.49 -67.98
CA TYR A 183 23.66 -45.55 -67.70
C TYR A 183 23.01 -46.79 -68.31
N ALA A 184 23.35 -47.13 -69.56
CA ALA A 184 22.83 -48.34 -70.20
C ALA A 184 23.21 -49.62 -69.43
N LEU A 185 24.46 -49.71 -68.95
CA LEU A 185 24.91 -50.81 -68.09
C LEU A 185 24.17 -50.86 -66.75
N MET A 186 23.94 -49.71 -66.10
CA MET A 186 23.19 -49.64 -64.84
C MET A 186 21.73 -50.06 -65.00
N VAL A 187 21.06 -49.65 -66.09
CA VAL A 187 19.68 -50.05 -66.39
C VAL A 187 19.60 -51.56 -66.63
N LEU A 188 20.51 -52.13 -67.44
CA LEU A 188 20.57 -53.56 -67.69
C LEU A 188 20.78 -54.35 -66.38
N LEU A 189 21.74 -53.94 -65.55
CA LEU A 189 21.96 -54.52 -64.23
C LEU A 189 20.71 -54.43 -63.34
N GLY A 190 20.05 -53.27 -63.30
CA GLY A 190 18.83 -53.05 -62.55
C GLY A 190 17.70 -54.01 -62.97
N VAL A 191 17.50 -54.20 -64.27
CA VAL A 191 16.52 -55.14 -64.83
C VAL A 191 16.84 -56.58 -64.43
N VAL A 192 18.11 -57.01 -64.55
CA VAL A 192 18.54 -58.36 -64.15
C VAL A 192 18.32 -58.59 -62.65
N VAL A 193 18.65 -57.62 -61.79
CA VAL A 193 18.42 -57.71 -60.34
C VAL A 193 16.94 -57.79 -60.00
N ILE A 194 16.10 -56.95 -60.63
CA ILE A 194 14.64 -56.98 -60.40
C ILE A 194 14.05 -58.32 -60.83
N ILE A 195 14.38 -58.81 -62.03
CA ILE A 195 13.90 -60.10 -62.53
C ILE A 195 14.40 -61.24 -61.62
N GLY A 196 15.69 -61.22 -61.24
CA GLY A 196 16.25 -62.20 -60.32
C GLY A 196 15.58 -62.19 -58.95
N TYR A 197 15.30 -61.01 -58.39
CA TYR A 197 14.55 -60.88 -57.13
C TYR A 197 13.14 -61.43 -57.26
N LEU A 198 12.42 -61.11 -58.35
CA LEU A 198 11.07 -61.60 -58.59
C LEU A 198 10.99 -63.11 -58.80
N ILE A 199 12.07 -63.73 -59.31
CA ILE A 199 12.17 -65.20 -59.46
C ILE A 199 12.54 -65.87 -58.13
N LEU A 200 13.32 -65.21 -57.27
CA LEU A 200 13.78 -65.72 -55.98
C LEU A 200 12.84 -65.41 -54.81
N ARG A 201 11.80 -64.62 -55.04
CA ARG A 201 10.75 -64.27 -54.09
C ARG A 201 9.50 -65.11 -54.36
#